data_AF-A0A2U3QE93-F1
#
_entry.id   AF-A0A2U3QE93-F1
#
_cell.length_a   1.000
_cell.length_b   1.000
_cell.length_c   1.000
_cell.angle_alpha   90.00
_cell.angle_beta   90.00
_cell.angle_gamma   90.00
#
_symmetry.space_group_name_H-M   'P 1'
#
loop_
_entity.id
_entity.type
_entity.pdbx_description
1 polymer ?
#
loop_
_entity_poly.entity_id
_entity_poly.type
_entity_poly.pdbx_seq_one_letter_code
_entity_poly.pdbx_strand_id
1 'polypeptide(L)'
;MQRETYHRVAATSSDEIGRLTNTFNAMTEELNYARKKMQKWTQSLEEEVKKKTKEILKTQGKLIQAEKMAALGRITADIAHEIRNPLTALGEFGRRLQKVSSSEKEKEYSDIIVSEVHRLEQILRDVMTFSRDVKTCFEKMPVTDMVKDCVLTFSALCEEHGITIDARYGTSLPVLVDRGQAAQAIKNLISNAIDVMTNGGSLLVTTSLERLYDAPFVAAYIGYRAWHPSGAATSHFRAVSYDQGNRPWYRARAFDQKEDHRRARGLH
;
A
#
# COMPACT_ATOMS: atom_id res chain seq x y z
N MET A 1 49.69 4.56 -5.92
CA MET A 1 50.32 5.63 -5.12
C MET A 1 51.58 6.09 -5.86
N GLN A 2 51.42 6.95 -6.86
CA GLN A 2 52.54 7.53 -7.62
C GLN A 2 52.89 8.88 -6.99
N ARG A 3 54.12 9.02 -6.48
CA ARG A 3 54.68 10.31 -6.06
C ARG A 3 55.06 11.07 -7.32
N GLU A 4 54.23 12.01 -7.77
CA GLU A 4 54.66 13.01 -8.74
C GLU A 4 55.59 14.00 -8.00
N THR A 5 56.91 13.74 -8.06
CA THR A 5 57.95 14.67 -7.58
C THR A 5 58.06 15.83 -8.56
N TYR A 6 57.37 16.93 -8.27
CA TYR A 6 57.53 18.17 -9.01
C TYR A 6 58.68 18.96 -8.40
N HIS A 7 59.75 19.11 -9.17
CA HIS A 7 60.94 19.84 -8.76
C HIS A 7 60.63 21.34 -8.73
N ARG A 8 60.60 21.90 -7.52
CA ARG A 8 60.67 23.34 -7.33
C ARG A 8 62.06 23.79 -7.76
N VAL A 9 62.16 24.72 -8.70
CA VAL A 9 63.48 25.24 -9.11
C VAL A 9 63.93 26.24 -8.05
N ALA A 10 65.11 26.02 -7.46
CA ALA A 10 65.63 26.89 -6.42
C ALA A 10 65.99 28.26 -7.01
N ALA A 11 65.38 29.33 -6.49
CA ALA A 11 65.74 30.69 -6.86
C ALA A 11 66.94 31.12 -6.00
N THR A 12 68.16 30.95 -6.53
CA THR A 12 69.42 31.32 -5.84
C THR A 12 69.95 32.70 -6.24
N SER A 13 69.39 33.34 -7.27
CA SER A 13 69.78 34.68 -7.73
C SER A 13 68.63 35.69 -7.60
N SER A 14 68.95 36.98 -7.42
CA SER A 14 67.98 38.09 -7.31
C SER A 14 67.83 38.91 -8.61
N ASP A 15 68.48 38.44 -9.68
CA ASP A 15 68.45 39.01 -11.01
C ASP A 15 67.19 38.58 -11.82
N GLU A 16 67.20 38.88 -13.10
CA GLU A 16 66.13 38.56 -14.05
C GLU A 16 65.84 37.04 -14.12
N ILE A 17 66.86 36.20 -13.91
CA ILE A 17 66.73 34.74 -13.87
C ILE A 17 65.99 34.32 -12.61
N GLY A 18 66.33 34.91 -11.46
CA GLY A 18 65.60 34.70 -10.20
C GLY A 18 64.11 35.06 -10.27
N ARG A 19 63.78 36.19 -10.91
CA ARG A 19 62.39 36.61 -11.15
C ARG A 19 61.63 35.62 -12.05
N LEU A 20 62.26 35.13 -13.11
CA LEU A 20 61.66 34.13 -14.00
C LEU A 20 61.41 32.81 -13.27
N THR A 21 62.39 32.34 -12.46
CA THR A 21 62.25 31.14 -11.64
C THR A 21 61.08 31.25 -10.65
N ASN A 22 60.91 32.40 -9.99
CA ASN A 22 59.79 32.63 -9.09
C ASN A 22 58.44 32.64 -9.84
N THR A 23 58.39 33.25 -11.02
CA THR A 23 57.18 33.29 -11.86
C THR A 23 56.81 31.89 -12.36
N PHE A 24 57.80 31.10 -12.78
CA PHE A 24 57.62 29.71 -13.20
C PHE A 24 57.12 28.82 -12.06
N ASN A 25 57.69 28.97 -10.86
CA ASN A 25 57.23 28.26 -9.68
C ASN A 25 55.77 28.61 -9.31
N ALA A 26 55.39 29.90 -9.41
CA ALA A 26 54.03 30.35 -9.15
C ALA A 26 53.01 29.79 -10.16
N MET A 27 53.32 29.83 -11.47
CA MET A 27 52.47 29.23 -12.50
C MET A 27 52.33 27.72 -12.32
N THR A 28 53.40 27.02 -11.93
CA THR A 28 53.35 25.58 -11.64
C THR A 28 52.45 25.28 -10.45
N GLU A 29 52.47 26.11 -9.42
CA GLU A 29 51.61 25.99 -8.25
C GLU A 29 50.13 26.23 -8.60
N GLU A 30 49.84 27.24 -9.42
CA GLU A 30 48.49 27.54 -9.91
C GLU A 30 47.94 26.42 -10.80
N LEU A 31 48.74 25.90 -11.74
CA LEU A 31 48.37 24.78 -12.61
C LEU A 31 48.09 23.51 -11.80
N ASN A 32 48.88 23.26 -10.75
CA ASN A 32 48.65 22.15 -9.82
C ASN A 32 47.36 22.32 -9.01
N TYR A 33 47.09 23.53 -8.54
CA TYR A 33 45.85 23.85 -7.84
C TYR A 33 44.63 23.64 -8.75
N ALA A 34 44.67 24.16 -9.98
CA ALA A 34 43.62 23.99 -10.97
C ALA A 34 43.38 22.51 -11.31
N ARG A 35 44.45 21.73 -11.54
CA ARG A 35 44.35 20.29 -11.82
C ARG A 35 43.71 19.51 -10.68
N LYS A 36 44.13 19.76 -9.43
CA LYS A 36 43.52 19.13 -8.24
C LYS A 36 42.04 19.48 -8.10
N LYS A 37 41.68 20.74 -8.38
CA LYS A 37 40.28 21.20 -8.32
C LYS A 37 39.43 20.55 -9.40
N MET A 38 39.95 20.47 -10.63
CA MET A 38 39.29 19.75 -11.74
C MET A 38 39.07 18.29 -11.40
N GLN A 39 40.08 17.59 -10.86
CA GLN A 39 39.93 16.18 -10.47
C GLN A 39 38.84 15.97 -9.42
N LYS A 40 38.75 16.85 -8.41
CA LYS A 40 37.67 16.82 -7.40
C LYS A 40 36.29 17.06 -8.03
N TRP A 41 36.20 18.03 -8.94
CA TRP A 41 34.94 18.31 -9.64
C TRP A 41 34.51 17.15 -10.54
N THR A 42 35.43 16.55 -11.28
CA THR A 42 35.13 15.36 -12.10
C THR A 42 34.57 14.23 -11.24
N GLN A 43 35.22 13.92 -10.11
CA GLN A 43 34.74 12.88 -9.20
C GLN A 43 33.34 13.20 -8.65
N SER A 44 33.12 14.44 -8.20
CA SER A 44 31.80 14.87 -7.70
C SER A 44 30.72 14.79 -8.77
N LEU A 45 31.05 15.18 -10.01
CA LEU A 45 30.11 15.15 -11.12
C LEU A 45 29.77 13.71 -11.53
N GLU A 46 30.75 12.81 -11.56
CA GLU A 46 30.54 11.39 -11.82
C GLU A 46 29.59 10.75 -10.78
N GLU A 47 29.78 11.07 -9.50
CA GLU A 47 28.89 10.63 -8.43
C GLU A 47 27.47 11.18 -8.59
N GLU A 48 27.34 12.46 -8.92
CA GLU A 48 26.04 13.10 -9.12
C GLU A 48 25.30 12.54 -10.34
N VAL A 49 25.98 12.37 -11.46
CA VAL A 49 25.42 11.74 -12.67
C VAL A 49 24.98 10.32 -12.36
N LYS A 50 25.79 9.52 -11.67
CA LYS A 50 25.42 8.15 -11.28
C LYS A 50 24.17 8.12 -10.40
N LYS A 51 24.06 9.06 -9.44
CA LYS A 51 22.88 9.20 -8.58
C LYS A 51 21.64 9.57 -9.39
N LYS A 52 21.75 10.57 -10.27
CA LYS A 52 20.63 11.03 -11.12
C LYS A 52 20.17 9.96 -12.10
N THR A 53 21.08 9.24 -12.73
CA THR A 53 20.75 8.10 -13.61
C THR A 53 19.98 7.02 -12.84
N LYS A 54 20.39 6.69 -11.61
CA LYS A 54 19.66 5.72 -10.77
C LYS A 54 18.26 6.21 -10.40
N GLU A 55 18.11 7.50 -10.08
CA GLU A 55 16.80 8.12 -9.81
C GLU A 55 15.88 8.08 -11.05
N ILE A 56 16.42 8.40 -12.23
CA ILE A 56 15.70 8.35 -13.52
C ILE A 56 15.24 6.92 -13.81
N LEU A 57 16.13 5.93 -13.75
CA LEU A 57 15.79 4.53 -14.03
C LEU A 57 14.72 4.01 -13.06
N LYS A 58 14.82 4.35 -11.78
CA LYS A 58 13.80 3.98 -10.78
C LYS A 58 12.44 4.63 -11.10
N THR A 59 12.44 5.86 -11.58
CA THR A 59 11.20 6.60 -11.91
C THR A 59 10.58 6.10 -13.21
N GLN A 60 11.40 5.83 -14.24
CA GLN A 60 10.94 5.19 -15.48
C GLN A 60 10.33 3.81 -15.23
N GLY A 61 10.97 2.98 -14.39
CA GLY A 61 10.41 1.67 -14.01
C GLY A 61 9.02 1.78 -13.38
N LYS A 62 8.84 2.76 -12.48
CA LYS A 62 7.52 3.05 -11.89
C LYS A 62 6.51 3.54 -12.93
N LEU A 63 6.93 4.40 -13.86
CA LEU A 63 6.07 4.91 -14.94
C LEU A 63 5.58 3.78 -15.84
N ILE A 64 6.49 2.92 -16.31
CA ILE A 64 6.16 1.75 -17.13
C ILE A 64 5.19 0.83 -16.40
N GLN A 65 5.41 0.59 -15.09
CA GLN A 65 4.50 -0.21 -14.30
C GLN A 65 3.11 0.45 -14.20
N ALA A 66 3.04 1.76 -13.96
CA ALA A 66 1.78 2.50 -13.90
C ALA A 66 1.03 2.46 -15.26
N GLU A 67 1.72 2.66 -16.37
CA GLU A 67 1.14 2.58 -17.71
C GLU A 67 0.59 1.19 -18.03
N LYS A 68 1.34 0.14 -17.69
CA LYS A 68 0.88 -1.25 -17.83
C LYS A 68 -0.38 -1.51 -17.00
N MET A 69 -0.41 -1.03 -15.76
CA MET A 69 -1.59 -1.18 -14.90
C MET A 69 -2.78 -0.39 -15.42
N ALA A 70 -2.60 0.84 -15.93
CA ALA A 70 -3.66 1.65 -16.51
C ALA A 70 -4.22 1.05 -17.82
N ALA A 71 -3.36 0.46 -18.65
CA ALA A 71 -3.77 -0.27 -19.85
C ALA A 71 -4.59 -1.52 -19.51
N LEU A 72 -4.10 -2.34 -18.57
CA LEU A 72 -4.87 -3.45 -18.01
C LEU A 72 -6.18 -2.96 -17.39
N GLY A 73 -6.17 -1.80 -16.76
CA GLY A 73 -7.33 -1.17 -16.16
C GLY A 73 -8.46 -0.96 -17.17
N ARG A 74 -8.18 -0.23 -18.25
CA ARG A 74 -9.17 0.05 -19.30
C ARG A 74 -9.76 -1.22 -19.91
N ILE A 75 -8.92 -2.21 -20.22
CA ILE A 75 -9.36 -3.46 -20.85
C ILE A 75 -10.17 -4.32 -19.88
N THR A 76 -9.81 -4.32 -18.59
CA THR A 76 -10.52 -5.07 -17.55
C THR A 76 -11.95 -4.57 -17.38
N ALA A 77 -12.20 -3.26 -17.45
CA ALA A 77 -13.53 -2.72 -17.20
C ALA A 77 -14.57 -3.22 -18.22
N ASP A 78 -14.20 -3.22 -19.50
CA ASP A 78 -15.08 -3.67 -20.59
C ASP A 78 -15.27 -5.19 -20.53
N ILE A 79 -14.17 -5.96 -20.40
CA ILE A 79 -14.23 -7.42 -20.25
C ILE A 79 -15.05 -7.81 -19.01
N ALA A 80 -14.92 -7.07 -17.91
CA ALA A 80 -15.63 -7.41 -16.68
C ALA A 80 -17.14 -7.20 -16.80
N HIS A 81 -17.59 -6.20 -17.56
CA HIS A 81 -19.01 -6.06 -17.90
C HIS A 81 -19.50 -7.22 -18.78
N GLU A 82 -18.69 -7.66 -19.74
CA GLU A 82 -19.03 -8.78 -20.62
C GLU A 82 -19.03 -10.14 -19.92
N ILE A 83 -18.18 -10.37 -18.91
CA ILE A 83 -18.17 -11.62 -18.11
C ILE A 83 -19.22 -11.60 -17.00
N ARG A 84 -19.51 -10.43 -16.41
CA ARG A 84 -20.57 -10.32 -15.38
C ARG A 84 -21.91 -10.79 -15.92
N ASN A 85 -22.26 -10.42 -17.15
CA ASN A 85 -23.55 -10.74 -17.75
C ASN A 85 -23.84 -12.27 -17.83
N PRO A 86 -22.98 -13.12 -18.42
CA PRO A 86 -23.19 -14.57 -18.44
C PRO A 86 -23.12 -15.20 -17.04
N LEU A 87 -22.30 -14.66 -16.12
CA LEU A 87 -22.28 -15.14 -14.73
C LEU A 87 -23.59 -14.87 -14.01
N THR A 88 -24.15 -13.67 -14.12
CA THR A 88 -25.45 -13.34 -13.54
C THR A 88 -26.54 -14.24 -14.12
N ALA A 89 -26.54 -14.50 -15.43
CA ALA A 89 -27.48 -15.42 -16.06
C ALA A 89 -27.31 -16.86 -15.54
N LEU A 90 -26.08 -17.36 -15.39
CA LEU A 90 -25.80 -18.69 -14.80
C LEU A 90 -26.29 -18.78 -13.35
N GLY A 91 -26.07 -17.74 -12.55
CA GLY A 91 -26.57 -17.68 -11.16
C GLY A 91 -28.10 -17.64 -11.08
N GLU A 92 -28.78 -17.04 -12.05
CA GLU A 92 -30.24 -17.08 -12.17
C GLU A 92 -30.75 -18.47 -12.57
N PHE A 93 -30.10 -19.14 -13.52
CA PHE A 93 -30.45 -20.51 -13.90
C PHE A 93 -30.25 -21.50 -12.76
N GLY A 94 -29.15 -21.38 -11.99
CA GLY A 94 -28.95 -22.14 -10.76
C GLY A 94 -30.09 -21.90 -9.77
N ARG A 95 -30.37 -20.65 -9.41
CA ARG A 95 -31.50 -20.35 -8.49
C ARG A 95 -32.86 -20.84 -8.98
N ARG A 96 -33.09 -20.90 -10.30
CA ARG A 96 -34.30 -21.52 -10.87
C ARG A 96 -34.29 -23.04 -10.73
N LEU A 97 -33.16 -23.70 -10.96
CA LEU A 97 -33.00 -25.14 -10.73
C LEU A 97 -33.27 -25.52 -9.28
N GLN A 98 -32.72 -24.79 -8.30
CA GLN A 98 -33.05 -24.96 -6.87
C GLN A 98 -34.56 -24.94 -6.57
N LYS A 99 -35.31 -24.05 -7.23
CA LYS A 99 -36.74 -23.86 -6.99
C LYS A 99 -37.63 -24.91 -7.67
N VAL A 100 -37.16 -25.55 -8.74
CA VAL A 100 -37.96 -26.47 -9.56
C VAL A 100 -37.56 -27.93 -9.35
N SER A 101 -36.33 -28.20 -8.87
CA SER A 101 -35.83 -29.56 -8.68
C SER A 101 -36.45 -30.28 -7.47
N SER A 102 -36.93 -31.50 -7.76
CA SER A 102 -37.47 -32.45 -6.77
C SER A 102 -36.40 -33.37 -6.17
N SER A 103 -35.22 -33.42 -6.78
CA SER A 103 -34.10 -34.28 -6.40
C SER A 103 -33.10 -33.53 -5.53
N GLU A 104 -32.74 -34.11 -4.37
CA GLU A 104 -31.75 -33.55 -3.44
C GLU A 104 -30.39 -33.29 -4.12
N LYS A 105 -29.98 -34.19 -5.03
CA LYS A 105 -28.72 -34.04 -5.79
C LYS A 105 -28.74 -32.87 -6.77
N GLU A 106 -29.89 -32.55 -7.35
CA GLU A 106 -30.00 -31.42 -8.29
C GLU A 106 -29.96 -30.09 -7.56
N LYS A 107 -30.51 -30.03 -6.33
CA LYS A 107 -30.36 -28.88 -5.44
C LYS A 107 -28.90 -28.69 -5.03
N GLU A 108 -28.22 -29.75 -4.63
CA GLU A 108 -26.79 -29.71 -4.27
C GLU A 108 -25.91 -29.20 -5.42
N TYR A 109 -26.09 -29.71 -6.65
CA TYR A 109 -25.35 -29.20 -7.81
C TYR A 109 -25.68 -27.73 -8.12
N SER A 110 -26.93 -27.33 -7.92
CA SER A 110 -27.33 -25.95 -8.11
C SER A 110 -26.72 -25.00 -7.06
N ASP A 111 -26.60 -25.43 -5.80
CA ASP A 111 -25.94 -24.66 -4.74
C ASP A 111 -24.45 -24.45 -5.07
N ILE A 112 -23.79 -25.48 -5.61
CA ILE A 112 -22.40 -25.40 -6.06
C ILE A 112 -22.27 -24.39 -7.22
N ILE A 113 -23.17 -24.42 -8.21
CA ILE A 113 -23.13 -23.48 -9.34
C ILE A 113 -23.33 -22.03 -8.86
N VAL A 114 -24.30 -21.81 -7.97
CA VAL A 114 -24.58 -20.46 -7.44
C VAL A 114 -23.41 -19.93 -6.62
N SER A 115 -22.78 -20.77 -5.78
CA SER A 115 -21.63 -20.35 -4.99
C SER A 115 -20.41 -20.02 -5.87
N GLU A 116 -20.15 -20.80 -6.92
CA GLU A 116 -19.02 -20.54 -7.81
C GLU A 116 -19.24 -19.32 -8.71
N VAL A 117 -20.47 -19.06 -9.14
CA VAL A 117 -20.84 -17.80 -9.80
C VAL A 117 -20.58 -16.61 -8.88
N HIS A 118 -20.97 -16.70 -7.60
CA HIS A 118 -20.76 -15.62 -6.65
C HIS A 118 -19.27 -15.34 -6.40
N ARG A 119 -18.45 -16.40 -6.31
CA ARG A 119 -16.99 -16.32 -6.23
C ARG A 119 -16.40 -15.64 -7.46
N LEU A 120 -16.83 -15.99 -8.66
CA LEU A 120 -16.35 -15.36 -9.90
C LEU A 120 -16.75 -13.89 -10.00
N GLU A 121 -17.97 -13.54 -9.58
CA GLU A 121 -18.40 -12.15 -9.49
C GLU A 121 -17.54 -11.34 -8.50
N GLN A 122 -17.12 -11.95 -7.39
CA GLN A 122 -16.23 -11.31 -6.42
C GLN A 122 -14.84 -11.07 -7.00
N ILE A 123 -14.24 -12.07 -7.66
CA ILE A 123 -12.96 -11.93 -8.35
C ILE A 123 -13.03 -10.81 -9.39
N LEU A 124 -14.10 -10.75 -10.18
CA LEU A 124 -14.32 -9.67 -11.14
C LEU A 124 -14.38 -8.29 -10.50
N ARG A 125 -15.11 -8.16 -9.37
CA ARG A 125 -15.19 -6.90 -8.61
C ARG A 125 -13.81 -6.46 -8.13
N ASP A 126 -12.99 -7.38 -7.62
CA ASP A 126 -11.64 -7.07 -7.13
C ASP A 126 -10.71 -6.60 -8.26
N VAL A 127 -10.74 -7.27 -9.43
CA VAL A 127 -9.93 -6.87 -10.59
C VAL A 127 -10.39 -5.51 -11.15
N MET A 128 -11.70 -5.23 -11.20
CA MET A 128 -12.23 -3.92 -11.61
C MET A 128 -11.87 -2.79 -10.64
N THR A 129 -11.87 -3.06 -9.34
CA THR A 129 -11.49 -2.07 -8.32
C THR A 129 -10.02 -1.67 -8.45
N PHE A 130 -9.17 -2.60 -8.87
CA PHE A 130 -7.77 -2.36 -9.17
C PHE A 130 -7.55 -1.59 -10.49
N SER A 131 -8.52 -1.67 -11.41
CA SER A 131 -8.46 -1.21 -12.79
C SER A 131 -8.97 0.23 -12.99
N ARG A 132 -9.94 0.66 -12.20
CA ARG A 132 -10.55 1.99 -12.33
C ARG A 132 -9.64 3.08 -11.75
N ASP A 133 -9.35 4.09 -12.56
CA ASP A 133 -9.07 5.44 -12.08
C ASP A 133 -10.32 5.95 -11.36
N VAL A 134 -10.52 5.53 -10.11
CA VAL A 134 -11.56 6.08 -9.25
C VAL A 134 -11.18 7.54 -9.03
N LYS A 135 -11.89 8.46 -9.71
CA LYS A 135 -11.83 9.89 -9.39
C LYS A 135 -12.07 10.00 -7.89
N THR A 136 -11.01 10.30 -7.16
CA THR A 136 -11.05 10.33 -5.70
C THR A 136 -11.93 11.50 -5.29
N CYS A 137 -13.07 11.20 -4.67
CA CYS A 137 -13.97 12.22 -4.18
C CYS A 137 -13.77 12.34 -2.67
N PHE A 138 -12.90 13.28 -2.30
CA PHE A 138 -12.61 13.52 -0.90
C PHE A 138 -13.69 14.37 -0.26
N GLU A 139 -14.33 13.83 0.78
CA GLU A 139 -15.28 14.55 1.61
C GLU A 139 -14.84 14.54 3.08
N LYS A 140 -15.14 15.61 3.81
CA LYS A 140 -14.94 15.65 5.27
C LYS A 140 -16.11 14.92 5.91
N MET A 141 -15.85 13.75 6.47
CA MET A 141 -16.90 12.98 7.13
C MET A 141 -16.39 12.24 8.38
N PRO A 142 -17.28 11.96 9.33
CA PRO A 142 -16.99 11.07 10.46
C PRO A 142 -16.74 9.63 9.98
N VAL A 143 -15.48 9.17 10.00
CA VAL A 143 -15.11 7.79 9.60
C VAL A 143 -15.81 6.75 10.47
N THR A 144 -16.09 7.06 11.73
CA THR A 144 -16.82 6.18 12.64
C THR A 144 -18.19 5.79 12.08
N ASP A 145 -18.91 6.71 11.45
CA ASP A 145 -20.24 6.44 10.91
C ASP A 145 -20.17 5.57 9.65
N MET A 146 -19.17 5.80 8.79
CA MET A 146 -18.89 4.91 7.66
C MET A 146 -18.53 3.48 8.12
N VAL A 147 -17.77 3.33 9.20
CA VAL A 147 -17.46 2.00 9.76
C VAL A 147 -18.73 1.33 10.28
N LYS A 148 -19.62 2.06 10.98
CA LYS A 148 -20.92 1.53 11.41
C LYS A 148 -21.76 1.02 10.25
N ASP A 149 -21.88 1.82 9.17
CA ASP A 149 -22.62 1.43 7.97
C ASP A 149 -22.07 0.13 7.35
N CYS A 150 -20.74 -0.01 7.31
CA CYS A 150 -20.10 -1.22 6.82
C CYS A 150 -20.40 -2.42 7.71
N VAL A 151 -20.30 -2.28 9.03
CA VAL A 151 -20.60 -3.37 9.99
C VAL A 151 -22.06 -3.81 9.88
N LEU A 152 -23.00 -2.86 9.77
CA LEU A 152 -24.42 -3.16 9.56
C LEU A 152 -24.69 -3.96 8.28
N THR A 153 -23.91 -3.71 7.22
CA THR A 153 -24.06 -4.46 5.96
C THR A 153 -23.78 -5.96 6.14
N PHE A 154 -22.93 -6.34 7.10
CA PHE A 154 -22.52 -7.73 7.35
C PHE A 154 -23.23 -8.38 8.55
N SER A 155 -24.13 -7.69 9.25
CA SER A 155 -24.72 -8.21 10.49
C SER A 155 -25.51 -9.51 10.27
N ALA A 156 -26.32 -9.57 9.21
CA ALA A 156 -27.10 -10.76 8.86
C ALA A 156 -26.20 -11.95 8.48
N LEU A 157 -25.12 -11.69 7.74
CA LEU A 157 -24.15 -12.71 7.36
C LEU A 157 -23.40 -13.26 8.58
N CYS A 158 -22.99 -12.38 9.50
CA CYS A 158 -22.35 -12.79 10.75
C CYS A 158 -23.30 -13.65 11.60
N GLU A 159 -24.58 -13.29 11.70
CA GLU A 159 -25.58 -14.06 12.43
C GLU A 159 -25.76 -15.46 11.84
N GLU A 160 -25.87 -15.56 10.51
CA GLU A 160 -25.96 -16.84 9.79
C GLU A 160 -24.75 -17.75 10.05
N HIS A 161 -23.55 -17.17 10.20
CA HIS A 161 -22.30 -17.91 10.43
C HIS A 161 -21.97 -18.11 11.92
N GLY A 162 -22.86 -17.73 12.84
CA GLY A 162 -22.60 -17.85 14.29
C GLY A 162 -21.45 -16.95 14.79
N ILE A 163 -21.26 -15.79 14.16
CA ILE A 163 -20.21 -14.81 14.50
C ILE A 163 -20.80 -13.69 15.35
N THR A 164 -20.21 -13.46 16.53
CA THR A 164 -20.61 -12.36 17.42
C THR A 164 -19.82 -11.09 17.14
N ILE A 165 -20.50 -9.98 16.88
CA ILE A 165 -19.85 -8.68 16.61
C ILE A 165 -19.64 -7.90 17.92
N ASP A 166 -18.40 -7.61 18.29
CA ASP A 166 -18.02 -6.65 19.35
C ASP A 166 -17.56 -5.35 18.66
N ALA A 167 -18.42 -4.34 18.66
CA ALA A 167 -18.14 -3.06 18.03
C ALA A 167 -17.95 -1.93 19.06
N ARG A 168 -16.77 -1.32 19.05
CA ARG A 168 -16.37 -0.25 19.98
C ARG A 168 -16.03 1.02 19.22
N TYR A 169 -16.94 1.98 19.26
CA TYR A 169 -16.79 3.21 18.51
C TYR A 169 -16.21 4.33 19.39
N GLY A 170 -15.02 4.81 19.02
CA GLY A 170 -14.40 5.98 19.64
C GLY A 170 -14.90 7.29 19.04
N THR A 171 -14.36 8.41 19.56
CA THR A 171 -14.75 9.76 19.17
C THR A 171 -14.61 9.99 17.68
N SER A 172 -15.66 10.54 17.05
CA SER A 172 -15.69 10.81 15.62
C SER A 172 -15.29 12.26 15.33
N LEU A 173 -14.17 12.42 14.62
CA LEU A 173 -13.80 13.71 14.04
C LEU A 173 -13.97 13.62 12.51
N PRO A 174 -14.53 14.66 11.87
CA PRO A 174 -14.59 14.71 10.42
C PRO A 174 -13.17 14.74 9.85
N VAL A 175 -12.81 13.71 9.10
CA VAL A 175 -11.53 13.65 8.39
C VAL A 175 -11.79 13.63 6.89
N LEU A 176 -10.85 14.17 6.13
CA LEU A 176 -10.92 14.17 4.68
C LEU A 176 -10.66 12.74 4.17
N VAL A 177 -11.68 12.09 3.61
CA VAL A 177 -11.61 10.69 3.18
C VAL A 177 -12.40 10.50 1.89
N ASP A 178 -11.95 9.56 1.05
CA ASP A 178 -12.78 9.07 -0.04
C ASP A 178 -13.69 7.98 0.51
N ARG A 179 -14.97 8.30 0.70
CA ARG A 179 -15.95 7.39 1.30
C ARG A 179 -16.03 6.07 0.55
N GLY A 180 -15.99 6.09 -0.79
CA GLY A 180 -16.11 4.89 -1.60
C GLY A 180 -14.92 3.95 -1.38
N GLN A 181 -13.71 4.48 -1.48
CA GLN A 181 -12.49 3.68 -1.32
C GLN A 181 -12.30 3.18 0.12
N ALA A 182 -12.54 4.03 1.12
CA ALA A 182 -12.38 3.66 2.51
C ALA A 182 -13.44 2.65 2.95
N ALA A 183 -14.70 2.81 2.54
CA ALA A 183 -15.74 1.82 2.79
C ALA A 183 -15.39 0.48 2.14
N GLN A 184 -14.90 0.46 0.89
CA GLN A 184 -14.49 -0.78 0.23
C GLN A 184 -13.35 -1.47 0.97
N ALA A 185 -12.34 -0.73 1.41
CA ALA A 185 -11.23 -1.28 2.18
C ALA A 185 -11.71 -1.92 3.51
N ILE A 186 -12.61 -1.25 4.23
CA ILE A 186 -13.22 -1.77 5.46
C ILE A 186 -14.03 -3.04 5.17
N LYS A 187 -14.88 -3.03 4.14
CA LYS A 187 -15.70 -4.19 3.75
C LYS A 187 -14.83 -5.39 3.38
N ASN A 188 -13.73 -5.18 2.66
CA ASN A 188 -12.80 -6.26 2.31
C ASN A 188 -12.14 -6.87 3.55
N LEU A 189 -11.76 -6.05 4.54
CA LEU A 189 -11.19 -6.54 5.79
C LEU A 189 -12.22 -7.33 6.62
N ILE A 190 -13.47 -6.88 6.67
CA ILE A 190 -14.56 -7.59 7.36
C ILE A 190 -14.85 -8.91 6.65
N SER A 191 -14.97 -8.91 5.32
CA SER A 191 -15.19 -10.12 4.52
C SER A 191 -14.09 -11.15 4.77
N ASN A 192 -12.82 -10.74 4.68
CA ASN A 192 -11.69 -11.62 4.94
C ASN A 192 -11.71 -12.22 6.37
N ALA A 193 -12.19 -11.46 7.36
CA ALA A 193 -12.33 -11.97 8.71
C ALA A 193 -13.44 -13.02 8.83
N ILE A 194 -14.59 -12.78 8.18
CA ILE A 194 -15.73 -13.71 8.12
C ILE A 194 -15.33 -15.00 7.40
N ASP A 195 -14.65 -14.90 6.26
CA ASP A 195 -14.23 -16.05 5.45
C ASP A 195 -13.31 -17.02 6.23
N VAL A 196 -12.55 -16.51 7.21
CA VAL A 196 -11.71 -17.35 8.08
C VAL A 196 -12.52 -17.98 9.24
N MET A 197 -13.65 -17.39 9.63
CA MET A 197 -14.49 -17.84 10.74
C MET A 197 -15.58 -18.82 10.29
N THR A 198 -15.21 -19.86 9.54
CA THR A 198 -16.16 -20.85 8.97
C THR A 198 -16.97 -21.63 10.01
N ASN A 199 -16.45 -21.79 11.24
CA ASN A 199 -17.12 -22.48 12.35
C ASN A 199 -17.67 -21.51 13.41
N GLY A 200 -17.89 -20.25 13.04
CA GLY A 200 -18.25 -19.19 13.96
C GLY A 200 -17.05 -18.57 14.69
N GLY A 201 -17.34 -17.55 15.48
CA GLY A 201 -16.30 -16.75 16.11
C GLY A 201 -16.78 -15.41 16.68
N SER A 202 -15.83 -14.51 16.85
CA SER A 202 -16.13 -13.12 17.22
C SER A 202 -15.35 -12.14 16.35
N LEU A 203 -16.06 -11.15 15.81
CA LEU A 203 -15.52 -10.04 15.05
C LEU A 203 -15.39 -8.83 15.97
N LEU A 204 -14.18 -8.31 16.15
CA LEU A 204 -13.92 -7.09 16.91
C LEU A 204 -13.71 -5.92 15.94
N VAL A 205 -14.52 -4.87 16.06
CA VAL A 205 -14.37 -3.64 15.28
C VAL A 205 -14.18 -2.48 16.24
N THR A 206 -13.04 -1.79 16.17
CA THR A 206 -12.76 -0.63 17.03
C THR A 206 -12.37 0.58 16.21
N THR A 207 -12.88 1.76 16.59
CA THR A 207 -12.39 3.03 16.05
C THR A 207 -11.77 3.86 17.16
N SER A 208 -10.63 4.50 16.90
CA SER A 208 -9.96 5.33 17.90
C SER A 208 -9.25 6.51 17.24
N LEU A 209 -9.10 7.59 18.00
CA LEU A 209 -8.28 8.73 17.60
C LEU A 209 -6.85 8.50 18.07
N GLU A 210 -5.91 8.55 17.15
CA GLU A 210 -4.48 8.35 17.42
C GLU A 210 -3.64 9.49 16.85
N ARG A 211 -2.36 9.54 17.23
CA ARG A 211 -1.39 10.52 16.70
C ARG A 211 -0.27 9.80 15.97
N LEU A 212 -0.02 10.20 14.72
CA LEU A 212 1.13 9.76 13.94
C LEU A 212 1.91 11.01 13.54
N TYR A 213 3.18 11.12 13.94
CA TYR A 213 4.02 12.30 13.65
C TYR A 213 3.31 13.64 14.00
N ASP A 214 2.72 13.72 15.20
CA ASP A 214 1.96 14.87 15.73
C ASP A 214 0.66 15.27 15.02
N ALA A 215 0.22 14.53 13.99
CA ALA A 215 -1.08 14.74 13.37
C ALA A 215 -2.15 13.78 13.95
N PRO A 216 -3.35 14.27 14.31
CA PRO A 216 -4.46 13.42 14.73
C PRO A 216 -5.02 12.63 13.54
N PHE A 217 -5.25 11.35 13.72
CA PHE A 217 -5.85 10.48 12.71
C PHE A 217 -6.84 9.49 13.32
N VAL A 218 -7.84 9.08 12.54
CA VAL A 218 -8.80 8.05 12.94
C VAL A 218 -8.30 6.70 12.47
N ALA A 219 -8.07 5.79 13.41
CA ALA A 219 -7.70 4.41 13.15
C ALA A 219 -8.95 3.51 13.24
N ALA A 220 -9.10 2.62 12.26
CA ALA A 220 -10.09 1.54 12.28
C ALA A 220 -9.36 0.20 12.44
N TYR A 221 -9.72 -0.53 13.49
CA TYR A 221 -9.18 -1.83 13.84
C TYR A 221 -10.23 -2.89 13.59
N ILE A 222 -9.86 -3.94 12.85
CA ILE A 222 -10.73 -5.08 12.56
C ILE A 222 -9.95 -6.33 12.98
N GLY A 223 -10.35 -6.93 14.09
CA GLY A 223 -9.81 -8.19 14.59
C GLY A 223 -10.84 -9.30 14.52
N TYR A 224 -10.39 -10.54 14.52
CA TYR A 224 -11.30 -11.68 14.62
C TYR A 224 -10.73 -12.76 15.53
N ARG A 225 -11.64 -13.55 16.10
CA ARG A 225 -11.35 -14.76 16.86
C ARG A 225 -12.18 -15.90 16.29
N ALA A 226 -11.55 -16.82 15.57
CA ALA A 226 -12.21 -17.98 15.00
C ALA A 226 -12.29 -19.11 16.04
N TRP A 227 -13.42 -19.81 16.07
CA TRP A 227 -13.55 -21.03 16.87
C TRP A 227 -12.90 -22.20 16.12
N HIS A 228 -11.94 -22.86 16.77
CA HIS A 228 -11.27 -24.03 16.22
C HIS A 228 -11.39 -25.20 17.20
N PRO A 229 -11.58 -26.45 16.72
CA PRO A 229 -11.67 -27.63 17.57
C PRO A 229 -10.42 -27.92 18.43
N SER A 230 -9.29 -27.24 18.16
CA SER A 230 -8.02 -27.35 18.89
C SER A 230 -7.64 -26.10 19.71
N GLY A 231 -8.53 -25.10 19.81
CA GLY A 231 -8.32 -23.84 20.53
C GLY A 231 -8.48 -22.59 19.64
N ALA A 232 -8.90 -21.45 20.22
CA ALA A 232 -9.24 -20.24 19.45
C ALA A 232 -8.01 -19.58 18.78
N ALA A 233 -8.10 -19.27 17.48
CA ALA A 233 -7.10 -18.50 16.75
C ALA A 233 -7.53 -17.03 16.67
N THR A 234 -6.64 -16.08 16.99
CA THR A 234 -6.92 -14.63 16.98
C THR A 234 -5.96 -13.91 16.03
N SER A 235 -6.49 -13.13 15.09
CA SER A 235 -5.68 -12.28 14.19
C SER A 235 -6.23 -10.86 14.14
N HIS A 236 -5.35 -9.88 13.98
CA HIS A 236 -5.70 -8.45 13.99
C HIS A 236 -5.25 -7.76 12.70
N PHE A 237 -6.16 -6.97 12.12
CA PHE A 237 -5.87 -6.09 10.98
C PHE A 237 -6.08 -4.63 11.37
N ARG A 238 -5.15 -3.77 10.96
CA ARG A 238 -5.20 -2.33 11.21
C ARG A 238 -5.31 -1.57 9.89
N ALA A 239 -6.32 -0.72 9.78
CA ALA A 239 -6.48 0.25 8.70
C ALA A 239 -6.27 1.68 9.25
N VAL A 240 -5.42 2.46 8.57
CA VAL A 240 -5.04 3.83 8.97
C VAL A 240 -5.38 4.78 7.83
N SER A 241 -6.02 5.91 8.14
CA SER A 241 -6.26 7.04 7.23
C SER A 241 -5.45 8.26 7.73
N TYR A 242 -4.89 9.08 6.83
CA TYR A 242 -3.98 10.18 7.18
C TYR A 242 -4.27 11.46 6.37
N ASP A 243 -4.15 12.63 7.02
CA ASP A 243 -4.08 13.94 6.37
C ASP A 243 -2.62 14.42 6.27
N GLN A 244 -2.03 14.29 5.08
CA GLN A 244 -0.99 15.23 4.66
C GLN A 244 -1.54 15.96 3.46
N GLY A 245 -1.51 17.29 3.54
CA GLY A 245 -1.70 18.23 2.44
C GLY A 245 -1.67 17.54 1.08
N ASN A 246 -2.88 17.18 0.63
CA ASN A 246 -3.23 16.74 -0.71
C ASN A 246 -3.03 15.25 -1.13
N ARG A 247 -2.64 14.28 -0.27
CA ARG A 247 -2.74 12.83 -0.59
C ARG A 247 -2.89 11.91 0.65
N PRO A 248 -4.08 11.36 0.96
CA PRO A 248 -4.20 10.28 1.95
C PRO A 248 -3.69 8.95 1.38
N TRP A 249 -2.95 8.19 2.19
CA TRP A 249 -2.43 6.85 1.88
C TRP A 249 -3.10 5.81 2.79
N TYR A 250 -3.59 4.71 2.23
CA TYR A 250 -4.18 3.60 2.98
C TYR A 250 -3.15 2.47 3.10
N ARG A 251 -2.83 2.03 4.32
CA ARG A 251 -1.94 0.87 4.55
C ARG A 251 -2.64 -0.13 5.47
N ALA A 252 -3.10 -1.25 4.90
CA ALA A 252 -3.49 -2.41 5.68
C ALA A 252 -2.22 -3.20 6.07
N ARG A 253 -2.05 -3.51 7.35
CA ARG A 253 -1.00 -4.40 7.85
C ARG A 253 -1.64 -5.45 8.75
N ALA A 254 -1.34 -6.72 8.48
CA ALA A 254 -1.61 -7.81 9.42
C ALA A 254 -0.60 -7.73 10.58
N PHE A 255 -1.07 -7.85 11.82
CA PHE A 255 -0.22 -7.89 13.01
C PHE A 255 -0.53 -9.13 13.85
N ASP A 256 0.52 -9.91 14.17
CA ASP A 256 0.48 -10.95 15.19
C ASP A 256 0.95 -10.37 16.54
N GLN A 257 0.14 -10.59 17.58
CA GLN A 257 0.26 -9.94 18.89
C GLN A 257 1.56 -10.30 19.64
N LYS A 258 2.24 -11.38 19.24
CA LYS A 258 3.50 -11.83 19.87
C LYS A 258 4.73 -11.00 19.53
N GLU A 259 4.77 -10.32 18.38
CA GLU A 259 5.97 -9.62 17.92
C GLU A 259 6.07 -8.18 18.44
N ASP A 260 4.96 -7.49 18.62
CA ASP A 260 4.97 -6.07 19.02
C ASP A 260 5.03 -5.85 20.54
N HIS A 261 4.63 -6.81 21.37
CA HIS A 261 4.87 -6.69 22.82
C HIS A 261 6.36 -6.69 23.18
N ARG A 262 7.23 -7.28 22.35
CA ARG A 262 8.70 -7.19 22.51
C ARG A 262 9.24 -5.85 22.03
N ARG A 263 8.70 -5.30 20.94
CA ARG A 263 9.14 -4.00 20.38
C ARG A 263 8.62 -2.78 21.16
N ALA A 264 7.40 -2.82 21.67
CA ALA A 264 6.81 -1.74 22.46
C ALA A 264 7.41 -1.61 23.88
N ARG A 265 8.09 -2.63 24.40
CA ARG A 265 8.77 -2.58 25.71
C ARG A 265 10.27 -2.27 25.64
N GLY A 266 10.83 -2.01 24.46
CA GLY A 266 12.26 -1.70 24.34
C GLY A 266 13.17 -2.76 24.97
N LEU A 267 12.77 -4.04 24.92
CA LEU A 267 13.61 -5.15 25.35
C LEU A 267 14.13 -5.85 24.10
N HIS A 268 15.38 -5.55 23.77
CA HIS A 268 16.22 -6.37 22.89
C HIS A 268 16.43 -7.76 23.49
#